data_AF-A0AAC8Q685-F1
#
_entry.id   AF-A0AAC8Q685-F1
#
_cell.length_a   1.000
_cell.length_b   1.000
_cell.length_c   1.000
_cell.angle_alpha   90.00
_cell.angle_beta   90.00
_cell.angle_gamma   90.00
#
_symmetry.space_group_name_H-M   'P 1'
#
loop_
_entity.id
_entity.type
_entity.pdbx_description
1 polymer ?
#
loop_
_entity_poly.entity_id
_entity_poly.type
_entity_poly.pdbx_seq_one_letter_code
_entity_poly.pdbx_strand_id
1 'polypeptide(L)'
;MAQQFRRQGDKPHVPPYGLPSLKRPRDNPAPEIPHYLGWLNYWSAATARAIGFPDPVRDAELLSRARLTATGGWVVWLTDMPLDLDNPAHLDTLKRAYARFPEIGGRSTP
;
A
#
# COMPACT_ATOMS: atom_id res chain seq x y z
N MET A 1 -6.25 -12.19 -1.42
CA MET A 1 -6.25 -10.79 -1.93
C MET A 1 -7.56 -10.35 -2.63
N ALA A 2 -8.75 -10.85 -2.25
CA ALA A 2 -10.01 -10.44 -2.89
C ALA A 2 -10.96 -9.62 -2.00
N GLN A 3 -10.69 -9.51 -0.69
CA GLN A 3 -11.70 -9.03 0.27
C GLN A 3 -11.63 -7.52 0.58
N GLN A 4 -10.69 -6.76 0.00
CA GLN A 4 -10.59 -5.32 0.24
C GLN A 4 -11.25 -4.46 -0.85
N PHE A 5 -11.51 -5.01 -2.04
CA PHE A 5 -12.03 -4.23 -3.17
C PHE A 5 -13.55 -4.03 -3.09
N ARG A 6 -14.02 -2.81 -3.30
CA ARG A 6 -15.45 -2.45 -3.42
C ARG A 6 -15.77 -1.86 -4.79
N ARG A 7 -17.01 -1.99 -5.28
CA ARG A 7 -17.48 -1.20 -6.43
C ARG A 7 -17.89 0.20 -5.99
N GLN A 8 -17.83 1.14 -6.93
CA GLN A 8 -18.50 2.42 -6.78
C GLN A 8 -20.03 2.18 -6.65
N GLY A 9 -20.63 2.74 -5.60
CA GLY A 9 -22.07 2.57 -5.30
C GLY A 9 -22.42 1.43 -4.33
N ASP A 10 -21.46 0.60 -3.91
CA ASP A 10 -21.71 -0.43 -2.89
C ASP A 10 -21.93 0.21 -1.51
N LYS A 11 -22.74 -0.45 -0.66
CA LYS A 11 -22.80 -0.16 0.79
C LYS A 11 -21.38 -0.21 1.39
N PRO A 12 -21.11 0.45 2.54
CA PRO A 12 -19.82 0.37 3.20
C PRO A 12 -19.40 -1.08 3.43
N HIS A 13 -18.55 -1.59 2.55
CA HIS A 13 -17.92 -2.90 2.70
C HIS A 13 -16.82 -2.74 3.73
N VAL A 14 -16.91 -3.48 4.84
CA VAL A 14 -15.87 -3.54 5.86
C VAL A 14 -15.02 -4.77 5.54
N PRO A 15 -13.81 -4.61 5.01
CA PRO A 15 -12.90 -5.72 4.80
C PRO A 15 -12.59 -6.41 6.13
N PRO A 16 -12.25 -7.71 6.09
CA PRO A 16 -11.79 -8.40 7.29
C PRO A 16 -10.55 -7.73 7.88
N TYR A 17 -10.26 -8.05 9.15
CA TYR A 17 -9.07 -7.59 9.86
C TYR A 17 -8.97 -6.07 10.08
N GLY A 18 -10.03 -5.30 9.80
CA GLY A 18 -10.03 -3.84 9.93
C GLY A 18 -9.14 -3.15 8.89
N LEU A 19 -8.92 -3.78 7.75
CA LEU A 19 -8.20 -3.19 6.62
C LEU A 19 -9.11 -2.20 5.88
N PRO A 20 -8.53 -1.18 5.21
CA PRO A 20 -9.33 -0.20 4.51
C PRO A 20 -9.93 -0.78 3.22
N SER A 21 -11.11 -0.30 2.85
CA SER A 21 -11.74 -0.62 1.57
C SER A 21 -11.02 0.11 0.44
N LEU A 22 -10.77 -0.58 -0.67
CA LEU A 22 -10.04 -0.07 -1.83
C LEU A 22 -10.99 0.04 -3.04
N LYS A 23 -10.81 1.06 -3.88
CA LYS A 23 -11.44 1.10 -5.20
C LYS A 23 -10.88 -0.01 -6.07
N ARG A 24 -11.67 -0.47 -7.05
CA ARG A 24 -11.15 -1.42 -8.05
C ARG A 24 -10.09 -0.73 -8.90
N PRO A 25 -9.13 -1.50 -9.45
CA PRO A 25 -8.11 -0.97 -10.36
C PRO A 25 -8.65 -0.06 -11.46
N ARG A 26 -9.73 -0.48 -12.13
CA ARG A 26 -10.39 0.26 -13.21
C ARG A 26 -11.11 1.55 -12.78
N ASP A 27 -11.38 1.71 -11.48
CA ASP A 27 -12.05 2.88 -10.91
C ASP A 27 -11.02 3.87 -10.32
N ASN A 28 -9.72 3.57 -10.40
CA ASN A 28 -8.63 4.43 -9.96
C ASN A 28 -8.07 5.23 -11.16
N PRO A 29 -8.30 6.55 -11.24
CA PRO A 29 -7.84 7.35 -12.37
C PRO A 29 -6.33 7.64 -12.35
N ALA A 30 -5.63 7.34 -11.26
CA ALA A 30 -4.20 7.61 -11.11
C ALA A 30 -3.38 6.33 -11.33
N PRO A 31 -2.82 6.10 -12.53
CA PRO A 31 -2.07 4.88 -12.85
C PRO A 31 -0.77 4.75 -12.04
N GLU A 32 -0.26 5.85 -11.48
CA GLU A 32 0.94 5.87 -10.63
C GLU A 32 0.66 5.37 -9.21
N ILE A 33 -0.60 5.38 -8.77
CA ILE A 33 -1.01 5.00 -7.41
C ILE A 33 -1.31 3.49 -7.35
N PRO A 34 -0.60 2.73 -6.50
CA PRO A 34 -0.83 1.28 -6.37
C PRO A 34 -2.28 0.97 -5.99
N HIS A 35 -2.81 -0.13 -6.53
CA HIS A 35 -4.18 -0.56 -6.24
C HIS A 35 -4.32 -1.20 -4.85
N TYR A 36 -3.25 -1.76 -4.31
CA TYR A 36 -3.20 -2.39 -3.00
C TYR A 36 -1.73 -2.49 -2.55
N LEU A 37 -1.52 -2.85 -1.28
CA LEU A 37 -0.22 -3.22 -0.75
C LEU A 37 -0.13 -4.75 -0.66
N GLY A 38 0.97 -5.31 -1.13
CA GLY A 38 1.33 -6.69 -0.91
C GLY A 38 2.47 -6.83 0.09
N TRP A 39 2.92 -8.07 0.31
CA TRP A 39 4.15 -8.34 1.06
C TRP A 39 5.34 -7.61 0.41
N LEU A 40 5.50 -7.82 -0.90
CA LEU A 40 6.48 -7.19 -1.75
C LEU A 40 5.79 -6.19 -2.66
N ASN A 41 6.33 -4.97 -2.71
CA ASN A 41 5.79 -3.89 -3.53
C ASN A 41 6.89 -3.35 -4.44
N TYR A 42 6.55 -3.14 -5.70
CA TYR A 42 7.36 -2.36 -6.61
C TYR A 42 6.70 -0.99 -6.82
N TRP A 43 7.45 0.06 -6.53
CA TRP A 43 7.03 1.44 -6.74
C TRP A 43 7.96 2.08 -7.76
N SER A 44 7.42 2.45 -8.92
CA SER A 44 8.18 3.25 -9.88
C SER A 44 8.62 4.58 -9.28
N ALA A 45 9.57 5.29 -9.92
CA ALA A 45 9.94 6.64 -9.48
C ALA A 45 8.72 7.58 -9.41
N ALA A 46 7.80 7.46 -10.37
CA ALA A 46 6.55 8.23 -10.40
C ALA A 46 5.62 7.86 -9.23
N THR A 47 5.48 6.56 -8.95
CA THR A 47 4.71 6.05 -7.80
C THR A 47 5.27 6.55 -6.49
N ALA A 48 6.58 6.41 -6.28
CA ALA A 48 7.26 6.83 -5.06
C ALA A 48 7.05 8.33 -4.81
N ARG A 49 7.17 9.15 -5.86
CA ARG A 49 6.84 10.59 -5.79
C ARG A 49 5.38 10.83 -5.45
N ALA A 50 4.45 10.12 -6.08
CA ALA A 50 3.00 10.33 -5.91
C ALA A 50 2.50 9.97 -4.51
N ILE A 51 3.10 8.97 -3.85
CA ILE A 51 2.76 8.57 -2.47
C ILE A 51 3.67 9.22 -1.41
N GLY A 52 4.60 10.10 -1.83
CA GLY A 52 5.53 10.79 -0.94
C GLY A 52 6.51 9.86 -0.24
N PHE A 53 7.05 8.84 -0.93
CA PHE A 53 8.08 7.93 -0.43
C PHE A 53 9.43 8.17 -1.15
N PRO A 54 10.56 8.15 -0.44
CA PRO A 54 10.68 8.00 1.01
C PRO A 54 10.65 9.34 1.76
N ASP A 55 10.07 9.31 2.96
CA ASP A 55 10.28 10.28 4.04
C ASP A 55 11.23 9.64 5.07
N PRO A 56 12.47 10.13 5.23
CA PRO A 56 13.46 9.50 6.11
C PRO A 56 13.04 9.38 7.58
N VAL A 57 12.18 10.28 8.06
CA VAL A 57 11.72 10.28 9.45
C VAL A 57 10.57 9.30 9.63
N ARG A 58 9.64 9.25 8.67
CA ARG A 58 8.41 8.44 8.78
C ARG A 58 8.59 7.02 8.26
N ASP A 59 9.52 6.80 7.35
CA ASP A 59 9.65 5.56 6.59
C ASP A 59 10.92 4.76 6.95
N ALA A 60 11.62 5.10 8.03
CA ALA A 60 12.87 4.44 8.45
C ALA A 60 12.74 2.90 8.53
N GLU A 61 11.61 2.40 9.04
CA GLU A 61 11.33 0.95 9.14
C GLU A 61 11.05 0.29 7.78
N LEU A 62 10.48 1.03 6.82
CA LEU A 62 10.29 0.53 5.46
C LEU A 62 11.61 0.61 4.67
N LEU A 63 12.39 1.68 4.88
CA LEU A 63 13.68 1.92 4.25
C LEU A 63 14.72 0.87 4.62
N SER A 64 14.72 0.38 5.86
CA SER A 64 15.62 -0.73 6.26
C SER A 64 15.37 -2.01 5.44
N ARG A 65 14.17 -2.13 4.85
CA ARG A 65 13.73 -3.25 4.01
C ARG A 65 13.33 -2.76 2.61
N ALA A 66 13.99 -1.72 2.11
CA ALA A 66 13.77 -1.22 0.76
C ALA A 66 15.07 -1.24 -0.06
N ARG A 67 14.93 -1.39 -1.38
CA ARG A 67 16.04 -1.31 -2.33
C ARG A 67 15.67 -0.34 -3.45
N LEU A 68 16.53 0.65 -3.68
CA LEU A 68 16.45 1.54 -4.83
C LEU A 68 16.85 0.77 -6.10
N THR A 69 16.07 0.88 -7.16
CA THR A 69 16.38 0.30 -8.47
C THR A 69 17.23 1.25 -9.31
N ALA A 70 17.91 0.71 -10.33
CA ALA A 70 18.69 1.52 -11.27
C ALA A 70 17.86 2.58 -12.02
N THR A 71 16.54 2.38 -12.11
CA THR A 71 15.59 3.30 -12.75
C THR A 71 14.96 4.30 -11.78
N GLY A 72 15.45 4.37 -10.53
CA GLY A 72 14.95 5.28 -9.50
C GLY A 72 13.63 4.84 -8.84
N GLY A 73 13.18 3.62 -9.09
CA GLY A 73 12.07 2.99 -8.38
C GLY A 73 12.52 2.32 -7.08
N TRP A 74 11.58 1.72 -6.36
CA TRP A 74 11.81 1.05 -5.10
C TRP A 74 11.18 -0.34 -5.09
N VAL A 75 11.93 -1.31 -4.58
CA VAL A 75 11.40 -2.60 -4.15
C VAL A 75 11.30 -2.56 -2.63
N VAL A 76 10.10 -2.74 -2.09
CA VAL A 76 9.81 -2.56 -0.65
C VAL A 76 9.13 -3.80 -0.09
N TRP A 77 9.70 -4.35 0.97
CA TRP A 77 9.09 -5.42 1.76
C TRP A 77 8.40 -4.80 2.99
N LEU A 78 7.12 -5.14 3.20
CA LEU A 78 6.42 -4.71 4.41
C LEU A 78 6.96 -5.40 5.66
N THR A 79 7.36 -6.66 5.53
CA THR A 79 7.82 -7.53 6.61
C THR A 79 8.99 -8.39 6.13
N ASP A 80 9.87 -8.78 7.04
CA ASP A 80 11.03 -9.62 6.72
C ASP A 80 10.65 -11.04 6.25
N MET A 81 9.50 -11.54 6.74
CA MET A 81 8.89 -12.79 6.31
C MET A 81 7.68 -12.53 5.40
N PRO A 82 7.24 -13.52 4.59
CA PRO A 82 5.99 -13.42 3.84
C PRO A 82 4.83 -12.92 4.71
N LEU A 83 4.09 -11.95 4.17
CA LEU A 83 2.97 -11.34 4.88
C LEU A 83 1.93 -12.41 5.25
N ASP A 84 1.60 -12.44 6.54
CA ASP A 84 0.66 -13.37 7.16
C ASP A 84 -0.39 -12.53 7.91
N LEU A 85 -1.66 -12.62 7.51
CA LEU A 85 -2.73 -11.79 8.09
C LEU A 85 -3.20 -12.30 9.45
N ASP A 86 -2.89 -13.55 9.80
CA ASP A 86 -3.22 -14.12 11.11
C ASP A 86 -2.14 -13.79 12.15
N ASN A 87 -0.95 -13.35 11.71
CA ASN A 87 0.05 -12.76 12.58
C ASN A 87 -0.29 -11.28 12.89
N PRO A 88 -0.55 -10.91 14.16
CA PRO A 88 -0.99 -9.57 14.50
C PRO A 88 0.06 -8.49 14.21
N ALA A 89 1.36 -8.82 14.30
CA ALA A 89 2.43 -7.86 13.99
C ALA A 89 2.48 -7.54 12.48
N HIS A 90 2.27 -8.55 11.64
CA HIS A 90 2.21 -8.37 10.18
C HIS A 90 0.97 -7.56 9.77
N LEU A 91 -0.18 -7.85 10.38
CA LEU A 91 -1.41 -7.09 10.15
C LEU A 91 -1.26 -5.62 10.58
N ASP A 92 -0.65 -5.38 11.72
CA ASP A 92 -0.39 -4.03 12.23
C ASP A 92 0.56 -3.25 11.31
N THR A 93 1.63 -3.86 10.82
CA THR A 93 2.51 -3.25 9.81
C THR A 93 1.77 -2.92 8.51
N LEU A 94 0.90 -3.81 8.03
CA LEU A 94 0.07 -3.53 6.85
C LEU A 94 -0.88 -2.34 7.09
N LYS A 95 -1.50 -2.27 8.28
CA LYS A 95 -2.38 -1.15 8.66
C LYS A 95 -1.62 0.17 8.74
N ARG A 96 -0.43 0.19 9.37
CA ARG A 96 0.44 1.36 9.42
C ARG A 96 0.85 1.81 8.02
N ALA A 97 1.19 0.90 7.13
CA ALA A 97 1.54 1.23 5.75
C ALA A 97 0.34 1.87 5.01
N TYR A 98 -0.87 1.33 5.17
CA TYR A 98 -2.08 1.98 4.63
C TYR A 98 -2.38 3.34 5.28
N ALA A 99 -2.07 3.54 6.56
CA ALA A 99 -2.21 4.85 7.19
C ALA A 99 -1.16 5.86 6.67
N ARG A 100 0.04 5.39 6.36
CA ARG A 100 1.15 6.20 5.83
C ARG A 100 0.92 6.67 4.38
N PHE A 101 0.27 5.84 3.56
CA PHE A 101 0.02 6.11 2.14
C PHE A 101 -1.49 6.16 1.83
N PRO A 102 -2.21 7.20 2.27
CA PRO A 102 -3.67 7.27 2.23
C PRO A 102 -4.27 7.28 0.80
N GLU A 103 -3.48 7.50 -0.24
CA GLU A 103 -3.90 7.47 -1.64
C GLU A 103 -4.01 6.05 -2.18
N ILE A 104 -3.21 5.10 -1.68
CA ILE A 104 -3.15 3.72 -2.17
C ILE A 104 -4.54 3.06 -2.17
N GLY A 105 -4.87 2.42 -3.28
CA GLY A 105 -6.19 1.85 -3.55
C GLY A 105 -7.27 2.89 -3.85
N GLY A 106 -6.87 4.10 -4.25
CA GLY A 106 -7.78 5.19 -4.61
C GLY A 106 -8.63 5.68 -3.44
N ARG A 107 -8.09 5.59 -2.21
CA ARG A 107 -8.79 5.91 -0.96
C ARG A 107 -8.90 7.41 -0.70
N SER A 108 -7.89 8.17 -1.13
CA SER A 108 -7.85 9.64 -1.06
C SER A 108 -7.43 10.21 -2.42
N THR A 109 -7.78 11.47 -2.69
CA THR A 109 -7.18 12.21 -3.79
C THR A 109 -5.75 12.60 -3.39
N PRO A 110 -4.76 12.46 -4.29
CA PRO A 110 -3.40 12.98 -4.07
C PRO A 110 -3.38 14.49 -3.79
#